data_AF-A0ABD3HM27-F1
#
_entry.id   AF-A0ABD3HM27-F1
#
_cell.length_a   1.000
_cell.length_b   1.000
_cell.length_c   1.000
_cell.angle_alpha   90.00
_cell.angle_beta   90.00
_cell.angle_gamma   90.00
#
_symmetry.space_group_name_H-M   'P 1'
#
loop_
_entity.id
_entity.type
_entity.pdbx_description
1 polymer ?
#
loop_
_entity_poly.entity_id
_entity_poly.type
_entity_poly.pdbx_seq_one_letter_code
_entity_poly.pdbx_strand_id
1 'polypeptide(L)'
;MGQLELIRDKAAMRQWTRSMKKLGFRVAFVPTMGYLHEGHLSLVREAKARADRVVVSIYVNPGQFAPGEDLSIYPRDLEGDLAKLEPIGVDAVFNPFDLYVRDQVGKDAELIASNAYGNGHETWVRVEKLEKPLCGVSRPTFFRGVATVVTKLFNIVEPDVAVFGKKDYQQFRVLCRMVRDLDFDIEMVGIPVVREQDGLAMSSRNVRLSPEERQKVSSGPKRKDENIGFFIIILSAGTWCLLFALKYYFRNDIHCFGVKALSISQSLRAAEESVTKGESDATVLIQQVRKTLAEAGGDIDYVEIAEQESLRPVTTLDSPVVLAVAVRFGNVRLLDNIEL
;
A
#
# COMPACT_ATOMS: atom_id res chain seq x y z
N MET A 1 21.49 23.21 -1.72
CA MET A 1 20.41 22.39 -1.14
C MET A 1 20.30 22.74 0.33
N GLY A 2 19.10 23.06 0.81
CA GLY A 2 18.88 23.32 2.24
C GLY A 2 18.96 22.02 3.04
N GLN A 3 19.32 22.12 4.31
CA GLN A 3 19.28 21.00 5.24
C GLN A 3 17.82 20.60 5.51
N LEU A 4 17.55 19.30 5.65
CA LEU A 4 16.25 18.77 6.03
C LEU A 4 15.83 19.31 7.41
N GLU A 5 14.64 19.90 7.50
CA GLU A 5 14.11 20.45 8.75
C GLU A 5 13.16 19.47 9.46
N LEU A 6 13.47 19.08 10.70
CA LEU A 6 12.57 18.28 11.54
C LEU A 6 11.63 19.20 12.34
N ILE A 7 10.35 19.20 12.00
CA ILE A 7 9.33 20.06 12.60
C ILE A 7 8.37 19.22 13.43
N ARG A 8 8.20 19.56 14.71
CA ARG A 8 7.29 18.85 15.63
C ARG A 8 6.05 19.64 16.01
N ASP A 9 6.12 20.97 15.98
CA ASP A 9 5.01 21.83 16.36
C ASP A 9 4.07 22.13 15.17
N LYS A 10 2.76 22.19 15.45
CA LYS A 10 1.72 22.40 14.43
C LYS A 10 1.76 23.83 13.87
N ALA A 11 2.07 24.83 14.69
CA ALA A 11 2.15 26.22 14.25
C ALA A 11 3.44 26.45 13.45
N ALA A 12 4.55 25.86 13.90
CA ALA A 12 5.82 25.87 13.16
C ALA A 12 5.68 25.25 11.77
N MET A 13 4.97 24.11 11.64
CA MET A 13 4.75 23.48 10.33
C MET A 13 3.93 24.38 9.39
N ARG A 14 2.86 25.01 9.89
CA ARG A 14 2.08 25.99 9.10
C ARG A 14 2.94 27.16 8.67
N GLN A 15 3.73 27.71 9.59
CA GLN A 15 4.60 28.84 9.30
C GLN A 15 5.64 28.49 8.24
N TRP A 16 6.23 27.29 8.33
CA TRP A 16 7.19 26.81 7.35
C TRP A 16 6.56 26.73 5.96
N THR A 17 5.42 26.03 5.80
CA THR A 17 4.75 25.90 4.48
C THR A 17 4.37 27.27 3.93
N ARG A 18 3.75 28.14 4.75
CA ARG A 18 3.34 29.48 4.32
C ARG A 18 4.52 30.35 3.91
N SER A 19 5.68 30.18 4.54
CA SER A 19 6.88 30.90 4.13
C SER A 19 7.41 30.41 2.78
N MET A 20 7.37 29.09 2.51
CA MET A 20 7.69 28.53 1.20
C MET A 20 6.72 29.03 0.12
N LYS A 21 5.41 29.00 0.39
CA LYS A 21 4.39 29.51 -0.54
C LYS A 21 4.52 31.01 -0.80
N LYS A 22 4.89 31.81 0.21
CA LYS A 22 5.16 33.25 0.04
C LYS A 22 6.34 33.52 -0.90
N LEU A 23 7.31 32.60 -0.98
CA LEU A 23 8.41 32.64 -1.95
C LEU A 23 8.01 32.14 -3.35
N GLY A 24 6.74 31.76 -3.55
CA GLY A 24 6.22 31.25 -4.81
C GLY A 24 6.46 29.75 -5.03
N PHE A 25 6.94 29.02 -4.02
CA PHE A 25 7.16 27.58 -4.13
C PHE A 25 5.87 26.78 -3.96
N ARG A 26 5.70 25.77 -4.81
CA ARG A 26 4.71 24.70 -4.67
C ARG A 26 5.21 23.68 -3.64
N VAL A 27 4.32 23.17 -2.80
CA VAL A 27 4.63 22.21 -1.73
C VAL A 27 3.88 20.89 -1.96
N ALA A 28 4.61 19.79 -2.10
CA ALA A 28 4.06 18.44 -2.11
C ALA A 28 4.18 17.78 -0.74
N PHE A 29 3.22 16.91 -0.43
CA PHE A 29 3.13 16.25 0.86
C PHE A 29 2.96 14.74 0.72
N VAL A 30 3.73 13.99 1.51
CA VAL A 30 3.64 12.53 1.63
C VAL A 30 3.34 12.16 3.08
N PRO A 31 2.08 11.87 3.44
CA PRO A 31 1.75 11.41 4.78
C PRO A 31 2.13 9.94 4.99
N THR A 32 2.88 9.66 6.05
CA THR A 32 3.28 8.29 6.42
C THR A 32 3.11 8.05 7.93
N MET A 33 3.15 6.77 8.31
CA MET A 33 3.25 6.35 9.71
C MET A 33 4.69 6.01 10.15
N GLY A 34 5.70 6.31 9.32
CA GLY A 34 7.10 5.91 9.56
C GLY A 34 7.40 4.44 9.25
N TYR A 35 8.58 4.00 9.66
CA TYR A 35 9.20 2.73 9.28
C TYR A 35 9.24 2.56 7.76
N LEU A 36 9.89 3.53 7.13
CA LEU A 36 9.89 3.75 5.69
C LEU A 36 10.62 2.64 4.95
N HIS A 37 10.14 2.37 3.74
CA HIS A 37 10.65 1.37 2.80
C HIS A 37 10.55 1.93 1.38
N GLU A 38 11.08 1.24 0.37
CA GLU A 38 11.13 1.73 -1.02
C GLU A 38 9.77 2.17 -1.58
N GLY A 39 8.68 1.48 -1.23
CA GLY A 39 7.32 1.96 -1.55
C GLY A 39 7.05 3.40 -1.09
N HIS A 40 7.42 3.77 0.14
CA HIS A 40 7.29 5.15 0.62
C HIS A 40 8.27 6.10 -0.09
N LEU A 41 9.52 5.67 -0.27
CA LEU A 41 10.54 6.50 -0.92
C LEU A 41 10.19 6.81 -2.38
N SER A 42 9.47 5.91 -3.06
CA SER A 42 8.91 6.16 -4.40
C SER A 42 7.89 7.31 -4.40
N LEU A 43 7.05 7.43 -3.36
CA LEU A 43 6.10 8.55 -3.22
C LEU A 43 6.83 9.87 -3.04
N VAL A 44 7.93 9.86 -2.28
CA VAL A 44 8.77 11.05 -2.08
C VAL A 44 9.44 11.47 -3.38
N ARG A 45 9.95 10.52 -4.17
CA ARG A 45 10.52 10.79 -5.50
C ARG A 45 9.48 11.39 -6.44
N GLU A 46 8.25 10.87 -6.44
CA GLU A 46 7.15 11.47 -7.21
C GLU A 46 6.84 12.89 -6.72
N ALA A 47 6.78 13.10 -5.40
CA ALA A 47 6.51 14.42 -4.83
C ALA A 47 7.54 15.47 -5.28
N LYS A 48 8.83 15.09 -5.38
CA LYS A 48 9.89 15.96 -5.92
C LYS A 48 9.70 16.32 -7.39
N ALA A 49 9.02 15.49 -8.18
CA ALA A 49 8.73 15.77 -9.58
C ALA A 49 7.54 16.74 -9.76
N ARG A 50 6.74 16.97 -8.72
CA ARG A 50 5.47 17.72 -8.79
C ARG A 50 5.47 19.05 -8.04
N ALA A 51 6.49 19.32 -7.24
CA ALA A 51 6.56 20.51 -6.41
C ALA A 51 8.02 20.88 -6.10
N ASP A 52 8.24 22.16 -5.79
CA ASP A 52 9.56 22.67 -5.46
C ASP A 52 10.04 22.19 -4.09
N ARG A 53 9.09 22.03 -3.15
CA ARG A 53 9.33 21.63 -1.76
C ARG A 53 8.55 20.37 -1.41
N VAL A 54 9.17 19.47 -0.65
CA VAL A 54 8.54 18.24 -0.18
C VAL A 54 8.51 18.19 1.34
N VAL A 55 7.32 17.93 1.86
CA VAL A 55 7.08 17.61 3.27
C VAL A 55 6.72 16.13 3.39
N VAL A 56 7.33 15.44 4.34
CA VAL A 56 6.93 14.07 4.73
C VAL A 56 6.43 14.10 6.16
N SER A 57 5.23 13.59 6.46
CA SER A 57 4.84 13.37 7.87
C SER A 57 5.20 11.97 8.31
N ILE A 58 5.66 11.84 9.55
CA ILE A 58 5.85 10.57 10.25
C ILE A 58 4.99 10.63 11.51
N TYR A 59 3.84 9.97 11.49
CA TYR A 59 2.93 9.94 12.65
C TYR A 59 2.11 8.64 12.65
N VAL A 60 2.33 7.78 13.65
CA VAL A 60 1.51 6.60 13.86
C VAL A 60 0.16 7.05 14.43
N ASN A 61 -0.84 7.16 13.55
CA ASN A 61 -2.16 7.65 13.91
C ASN A 61 -2.90 6.62 14.75
N PRO A 62 -3.16 6.87 16.03
CA PRO A 62 -3.81 5.87 16.85
C PRO A 62 -5.34 5.84 16.65
N GLY A 63 -5.95 6.90 16.10
CA GLY A 63 -7.40 6.96 15.84
C GLY A 63 -7.90 6.05 14.72
N GLN A 64 -7.00 5.38 13.99
CA GLN A 64 -7.34 4.39 12.97
C GLN A 64 -7.11 2.93 13.43
N PHE A 65 -6.65 2.72 14.67
CA PHE A 65 -6.48 1.38 15.22
C PHE A 65 -7.70 1.01 16.07
N ALA A 66 -8.23 -0.19 15.89
CA ALA A 66 -9.26 -0.72 16.79
C ALA A 66 -8.64 -1.21 18.12
N PRO A 67 -9.42 -1.34 19.22
CA PRO A 67 -8.93 -1.97 20.44
C PRO A 67 -8.38 -3.37 20.14
N GLY A 68 -7.12 -3.62 20.53
CA GLY A 68 -6.42 -4.88 20.24
C GLY A 68 -5.71 -4.95 18.87
N GLU A 69 -5.82 -3.94 18.01
CA GLU A 69 -4.92 -3.80 16.85
C GLU A 69 -3.52 -3.32 17.29
N ASP A 70 -2.53 -3.55 16.44
CA ASP A 70 -1.09 -3.45 16.69
C ASP A 70 -0.51 -2.04 16.95
N LEU A 71 -1.23 -1.13 17.60
CA LEU A 71 -0.76 0.23 17.85
C LEU A 71 0.53 0.25 18.71
N SER A 72 0.57 -0.57 19.76
CA SER A 72 1.70 -0.64 20.69
C SER A 72 2.94 -1.30 20.08
N ILE A 73 2.75 -2.21 19.14
CA ILE A 73 3.82 -2.96 18.47
C ILE A 73 4.15 -2.43 17.06
N TYR A 74 3.56 -1.29 16.66
CA TYR A 74 3.87 -0.67 15.37
C TYR A 74 5.34 -0.19 15.38
N PRO A 75 6.16 -0.56 14.39
CA PRO A 75 7.59 -0.26 14.39
C PRO A 75 7.83 1.26 14.30
N ARG A 76 8.82 1.74 15.06
CA ARG A 76 9.20 3.17 15.11
C ARG A 76 10.71 3.27 15.08
N ASP A 77 11.22 3.91 14.03
CA ASP A 77 12.65 4.16 13.84
C ASP A 77 12.81 5.51 13.14
N LEU A 78 12.63 6.59 13.89
CA LEU A 78 12.67 7.94 13.32
C LEU A 78 14.05 8.25 12.74
N GLU A 79 15.13 7.81 13.39
CA GLU A 79 16.49 8.04 12.90
C GLU A 79 16.74 7.33 11.57
N GLY A 80 16.36 6.04 11.48
CA GLY A 80 16.45 5.29 10.23
C GLY A 80 15.53 5.84 9.13
N ASP A 81 14.38 6.40 9.48
CA ASP A 81 13.51 7.08 8.53
C ASP A 81 14.13 8.38 7.99
N LEU A 82 14.71 9.21 8.87
CA LEU A 82 15.39 10.45 8.47
C LEU A 82 16.60 10.17 7.57
N ALA A 83 17.41 9.16 7.92
CA ALA A 83 18.57 8.76 7.12
C ALA A 83 18.19 8.28 5.71
N LYS A 84 16.99 7.70 5.52
CA LYS A 84 16.49 7.30 4.19
C LYS A 84 15.96 8.50 3.38
N LEU A 85 15.43 9.53 4.04
CA LEU A 85 14.86 10.71 3.40
C LEU A 85 15.91 11.76 3.00
N GLU A 86 16.97 11.90 3.80
CA GLU A 86 18.06 12.85 3.57
C GLU A 86 18.66 12.78 2.16
N PRO A 87 19.07 11.61 1.61
CA PRO A 87 19.64 11.54 0.27
C PRO A 87 18.64 11.83 -0.86
N ILE A 88 17.33 11.81 -0.60
CA ILE A 88 16.28 12.15 -1.59
C ILE A 88 16.07 13.67 -1.67
N GLY A 89 16.53 14.42 -0.67
CA GLY A 89 16.39 15.88 -0.61
C GLY A 89 14.97 16.32 -0.24
N VAL A 90 14.38 15.69 0.78
CA VAL A 90 13.17 16.18 1.46
C VAL A 90 13.49 17.48 2.18
N ASP A 91 12.61 18.47 2.06
CA ASP A 91 12.83 19.80 2.63
C ASP A 91 12.41 19.87 4.11
N ALA A 92 11.31 19.22 4.48
CA ALA A 92 10.87 19.12 5.88
C ALA A 92 10.23 17.77 6.23
N VAL A 93 10.45 17.35 7.48
CA VAL A 93 9.77 16.20 8.09
C VAL A 93 8.88 16.68 9.23
N PHE A 94 7.58 16.45 9.10
CA PHE A 94 6.62 16.74 10.16
C PHE A 94 6.44 15.53 11.07
N ASN A 95 7.02 15.56 12.27
CA ASN A 95 6.91 14.51 13.28
C ASN A 95 6.25 15.06 14.56
N PRO A 96 4.93 15.30 14.54
CA PRO A 96 4.25 15.87 15.70
C PRO A 96 4.27 14.92 16.89
N PHE A 97 4.38 15.48 18.09
CA PHE A 97 4.23 14.70 19.34
C PHE A 97 2.82 14.13 19.45
N ASP A 98 1.80 14.95 19.17
CA ASP A 98 0.42 14.50 19.06
C ASP A 98 -0.43 15.40 18.16
N LEU A 99 -1.32 14.79 17.39
CA LEU A 99 -2.33 15.48 16.61
C LEU A 99 -3.65 15.65 17.37
N TYR A 100 -3.90 14.83 18.39
CA TYR A 100 -5.14 14.84 19.19
C TYR A 100 -4.99 15.69 20.45
N VAL A 101 -6.12 16.18 20.97
CA VAL A 101 -6.20 16.82 22.30
C VAL A 101 -6.51 15.72 23.30
N ARG A 102 -5.71 15.59 24.35
CA ARG A 102 -5.89 14.60 25.42
C ARG A 102 -6.18 15.31 26.73
N ASP A 103 -7.14 14.77 27.48
CA ASP A 103 -7.56 15.30 28.77
C ASP A 103 -6.64 14.88 29.94
N GLN A 104 -5.88 13.78 29.80
CA GLN A 104 -4.99 13.31 30.86
C GLN A 104 -3.58 12.97 30.36
N VAL A 105 -2.59 13.40 31.14
CA VAL A 105 -1.16 13.11 30.97
C VAL A 105 -0.90 11.67 31.43
N GLY A 106 -1.31 10.71 30.61
CA GLY A 106 -0.98 9.30 30.77
C GLY A 106 -0.72 8.71 29.39
N LYS A 107 0.42 8.05 29.21
CA LYS A 107 0.81 7.40 27.93
C LYS A 107 -0.21 6.38 27.43
N ASP A 108 -1.08 5.91 28.33
CA ASP A 108 -2.08 4.86 28.10
C ASP A 108 -3.52 5.37 28.15
N ALA A 109 -3.75 6.68 28.24
CA ALA A 109 -5.12 7.22 28.20
C ALA A 109 -5.75 6.88 26.84
N GLU A 110 -6.87 6.15 26.87
CA GLU A 110 -7.68 5.83 25.70
C GLU A 110 -7.78 7.09 24.85
N LEU A 111 -7.52 6.92 23.54
CA LEU A 111 -7.94 7.94 22.63
C LEU A 111 -9.45 8.04 22.76
N ILE A 112 -9.85 9.08 23.48
CA ILE A 112 -11.04 9.86 23.19
C ILE A 112 -12.26 9.40 23.98
N ALA A 113 -12.45 10.09 25.10
CA ALA A 113 -13.72 10.74 25.37
C ALA A 113 -13.41 12.18 25.78
N SER A 114 -14.14 13.13 25.22
CA SER A 114 -14.26 14.44 25.82
C SER A 114 -14.76 14.26 27.24
N ASN A 115 -14.06 14.85 28.21
CA ASN A 115 -14.55 14.81 29.57
C ASN A 115 -15.82 15.66 29.71
N ALA A 116 -16.43 15.65 30.89
CA ALA A 116 -17.61 16.48 31.18
C ALA A 116 -17.40 17.99 30.96
N TYR A 117 -16.17 18.45 30.71
CA TYR A 117 -15.79 19.84 30.51
C TYR A 117 -15.42 20.17 29.05
N GLY A 118 -15.58 19.24 28.10
CA GLY A 118 -15.24 19.50 26.69
C GLY A 118 -13.76 19.32 26.35
N ASN A 119 -12.93 18.87 27.30
CA ASN A 119 -11.51 18.66 27.05
C ASN A 119 -11.34 17.27 26.40
N GLY A 120 -10.96 17.26 25.12
CA GLY A 120 -10.73 16.03 24.35
C GLY A 120 -10.91 16.25 22.86
N HIS A 121 -10.82 15.19 22.07
CA HIS A 121 -11.04 15.26 20.63
C HIS A 121 -12.43 14.74 20.26
N GLU A 122 -13.33 15.61 19.83
CA GLU A 122 -14.72 15.23 19.52
C GLU A 122 -15.02 15.17 18.01
N THR A 123 -14.20 15.82 17.19
CA THR A 123 -14.47 16.02 15.77
C THR A 123 -13.89 14.90 14.92
N TRP A 124 -14.75 14.21 14.17
CA TRP A 124 -14.37 13.15 13.25
C TRP A 124 -14.87 13.42 11.84
N VAL A 125 -14.12 12.98 10.85
CA VAL A 125 -14.48 13.03 9.43
C VAL A 125 -14.80 11.62 8.95
N ARG A 126 -15.88 11.45 8.19
CA ARG A 126 -16.32 10.17 7.61
C ARG A 126 -16.69 10.34 6.16
N VAL A 127 -16.42 9.30 5.36
CA VAL A 127 -16.84 9.22 3.95
C VAL A 127 -17.85 8.10 3.84
N GLU A 128 -19.12 8.43 4.11
CA GLU A 128 -20.14 7.50 4.58
C GLU A 128 -20.39 6.26 3.71
N LYS A 129 -20.18 6.36 2.39
CA LYS A 129 -20.48 5.26 1.45
C LYS A 129 -19.22 4.49 1.07
N LEU A 130 -18.14 5.17 0.68
CA LEU A 130 -16.90 4.53 0.22
C LEU A 130 -16.14 3.81 1.34
N GLU A 131 -16.36 4.17 2.60
CA GLU A 131 -15.67 3.54 3.72
C GLU A 131 -16.25 2.19 4.16
N LYS A 132 -17.46 1.82 3.68
CA LYS A 132 -18.20 0.63 4.13
C LYS A 132 -17.78 -0.69 3.48
N PRO A 133 -17.60 -0.81 2.14
CA PRO A 133 -17.27 -2.08 1.50
C PRO A 133 -15.82 -2.50 1.75
N LEU A 134 -15.40 -3.65 1.21
CA LEU A 134 -14.01 -4.13 1.22
C LEU A 134 -13.40 -4.14 2.64
N CYS A 135 -12.30 -3.40 2.86
CA CYS A 135 -11.65 -3.31 4.15
C CYS A 135 -12.56 -2.75 5.25
N GLY A 136 -13.56 -1.93 4.87
CA GLY A 136 -14.51 -1.33 5.79
C GLY A 136 -15.34 -2.33 6.59
N VAL A 137 -15.66 -3.48 5.98
CA VAL A 137 -16.42 -4.56 6.62
C VAL A 137 -15.66 -5.12 7.81
N SER A 138 -14.36 -5.39 7.62
CA SER A 138 -13.48 -5.94 8.65
C SER A 138 -12.93 -4.88 9.62
N ARG A 139 -12.99 -3.58 9.27
CA ARG A 139 -12.35 -2.48 10.01
C ARG A 139 -13.26 -1.24 10.09
N PRO A 140 -14.38 -1.31 10.83
CA PRO A 140 -15.45 -0.30 10.78
C PRO A 140 -15.05 1.10 11.25
N THR A 141 -13.97 1.24 12.02
CA THR A 141 -13.47 2.53 12.53
C THR A 141 -12.26 3.06 11.76
N PHE A 142 -11.62 2.24 10.92
CA PHE A 142 -10.32 2.55 10.32
C PHE A 142 -10.37 3.81 9.45
N PHE A 143 -11.30 3.88 8.50
CA PHE A 143 -11.38 4.99 7.56
C PHE A 143 -11.83 6.30 8.20
N ARG A 144 -12.64 6.26 9.27
CA ARG A 144 -12.93 7.46 10.09
C ARG A 144 -11.64 8.02 10.68
N GLY A 145 -10.79 7.16 11.23
CA GLY A 145 -9.48 7.52 11.76
C GLY A 145 -8.56 8.11 10.70
N VAL A 146 -8.50 7.47 9.53
CA VAL A 146 -7.67 7.92 8.40
C VAL A 146 -8.15 9.26 7.84
N ALA A 147 -9.44 9.41 7.51
CA ALA A 147 -10.00 10.65 6.99
C ALA A 147 -9.79 11.81 7.98
N THR A 148 -9.97 11.55 9.29
CA THR A 148 -9.76 12.55 10.34
C THR A 148 -8.30 12.98 10.43
N VAL A 149 -7.34 12.04 10.49
CA VAL A 149 -5.92 12.42 10.61
C VAL A 149 -5.41 13.12 9.36
N VAL A 150 -5.83 12.68 8.17
CA VAL A 150 -5.41 13.31 6.91
C VAL A 150 -6.02 14.70 6.76
N THR A 151 -7.30 14.90 7.13
CA THR A 151 -7.90 16.25 7.21
C THR A 151 -7.08 17.16 8.13
N LYS A 152 -6.67 16.68 9.31
CA LYS A 152 -5.84 17.46 10.24
C LYS A 152 -4.46 17.77 9.64
N LEU A 153 -3.84 16.81 8.98
CA LEU A 153 -2.55 17.00 8.31
C LEU A 153 -2.65 18.01 7.17
N PHE A 154 -3.69 17.95 6.33
CA PHE A 154 -3.92 18.94 5.27
C PHE A 154 -4.12 20.35 5.83
N ASN A 155 -4.84 20.49 6.95
CA ASN A 155 -5.00 21.78 7.65
C ASN A 155 -3.74 22.29 8.39
N ILE A 156 -2.71 21.46 8.55
CA ILE A 156 -1.45 21.84 9.23
C ILE A 156 -0.34 22.07 8.21
N VAL A 157 -0.21 21.16 7.25
CA VAL A 157 0.84 21.20 6.22
C VAL A 157 0.44 22.12 5.08
N GLU A 158 -0.85 22.28 4.80
CA GLU A 158 -1.38 23.14 3.72
C GLU A 158 -0.71 22.88 2.35
N PRO A 159 -0.61 21.61 1.89
CA PRO A 159 0.10 21.30 0.65
C PRO A 159 -0.69 21.73 -0.60
N ASP A 160 -0.02 21.83 -1.73
CA ASP A 160 -0.66 21.98 -3.05
C ASP A 160 -0.89 20.61 -3.73
N VAL A 161 -0.04 19.64 -3.41
CA VAL A 161 -0.11 18.25 -3.91
C VAL A 161 0.01 17.29 -2.74
N ALA A 162 -0.81 16.24 -2.71
CA ALA A 162 -0.66 15.15 -1.77
C ALA A 162 -0.51 13.81 -2.52
N VAL A 163 0.56 13.08 -2.20
CA VAL A 163 0.94 11.84 -2.90
C VAL A 163 0.68 10.63 -2.00
N PHE A 164 -0.06 9.66 -2.52
CA PHE A 164 -0.43 8.43 -1.83
C PHE A 164 -0.15 7.20 -2.71
N GLY A 165 0.16 6.06 -2.08
CA GLY A 165 0.27 4.79 -2.80
C GLY A 165 -1.11 4.16 -3.05
N LYS A 166 -1.35 3.68 -4.27
CA LYS A 166 -2.56 2.92 -4.65
C LYS A 166 -2.62 1.51 -4.06
N LYS A 167 -1.58 1.06 -3.35
CA LYS A 167 -1.59 -0.22 -2.62
C LYS A 167 -2.79 -0.32 -1.66
N ASP A 168 -3.07 0.75 -0.94
CA ASP A 168 -4.27 0.89 -0.13
C ASP A 168 -5.35 1.61 -0.96
N TYR A 169 -5.82 0.96 -2.03
CA TYR A 169 -6.66 1.59 -3.06
C TYR A 169 -7.93 2.26 -2.51
N GLN A 170 -8.65 1.55 -1.62
CA GLN A 170 -9.83 2.11 -0.96
C GLN A 170 -9.50 3.35 -0.13
N GLN A 171 -8.34 3.38 0.54
CA GLN A 171 -7.89 4.55 1.28
C GLN A 171 -7.69 5.74 0.34
N PHE A 172 -6.99 5.53 -0.77
CA PHE A 172 -6.79 6.58 -1.77
C PHE A 172 -8.13 7.14 -2.27
N ARG A 173 -9.09 6.27 -2.63
CA ARG A 173 -10.42 6.70 -3.09
C ARG A 173 -11.24 7.42 -2.02
N VAL A 174 -11.18 6.97 -0.76
CA VAL A 174 -11.80 7.64 0.39
C VAL A 174 -11.23 9.05 0.54
N LEU A 175 -9.90 9.21 0.46
CA LEU A 175 -9.25 10.51 0.60
C LEU A 175 -9.52 11.43 -0.60
N CYS A 176 -9.54 10.91 -1.83
CA CYS A 176 -9.96 11.69 -3.00
C CYS A 176 -11.40 12.20 -2.87
N ARG A 177 -12.32 11.36 -2.39
CA ARG A 177 -13.70 11.75 -2.12
C ARG A 177 -13.78 12.83 -1.04
N MET A 178 -13.03 12.66 0.05
CA MET A 178 -12.95 13.63 1.14
C MET A 178 -12.42 14.99 0.66
N VAL A 179 -11.35 15.00 -0.14
CA VAL A 179 -10.78 16.24 -0.71
C VAL A 179 -11.80 16.97 -1.56
N ARG A 180 -12.49 16.25 -2.45
CA ARG A 180 -13.55 16.80 -3.30
C ARG A 180 -14.74 17.31 -2.50
N ASP A 181 -15.23 16.54 -1.54
CA ASP A 181 -16.48 16.84 -0.82
C ASP A 181 -16.31 17.95 0.24
N LEU A 182 -15.08 18.19 0.69
CA LEU A 182 -14.73 19.24 1.66
C LEU A 182 -13.98 20.42 1.02
N ASP A 183 -14.02 20.52 -0.32
CA ASP A 183 -13.46 21.65 -1.10
C ASP A 183 -11.98 21.95 -0.81
N PHE A 184 -11.18 20.91 -0.59
CA PHE A 184 -9.73 21.06 -0.46
C PHE A 184 -9.11 21.40 -1.81
N ASP A 185 -8.38 22.51 -1.89
CA ASP A 185 -7.54 22.88 -3.03
C ASP A 185 -6.21 22.11 -3.01
N ILE A 186 -6.30 20.78 -3.14
CA ILE A 186 -5.17 19.86 -3.08
C ILE A 186 -5.25 18.89 -4.27
N GLU A 187 -4.20 18.85 -5.08
CA GLU A 187 -4.04 17.84 -6.12
C GLU A 187 -3.74 16.47 -5.49
N MET A 188 -4.64 15.50 -5.68
CA MET A 188 -4.47 14.13 -5.18
C MET A 188 -3.78 13.25 -6.21
N VAL A 189 -2.60 12.74 -5.87
CA VAL A 189 -1.78 11.90 -6.75
C VAL A 189 -1.68 10.49 -6.20
N GLY A 190 -2.13 9.51 -7.00
CA GLY A 190 -2.06 8.10 -6.68
C GLY A 190 -0.93 7.40 -7.44
N ILE A 191 0.03 6.82 -6.71
CA ILE A 191 1.17 6.11 -7.31
C ILE A 191 0.92 4.60 -7.35
N PRO A 192 1.21 3.92 -8.48
CA PRO A 192 1.07 2.48 -8.60
C PRO A 192 1.80 1.69 -7.50
N VAL A 193 1.36 0.45 -7.27
CA VAL A 193 1.93 -0.42 -6.24
C VAL A 193 3.39 -0.75 -6.57
N VAL A 194 4.31 -0.35 -5.69
CA VAL A 194 5.71 -0.81 -5.77
C VAL A 194 5.80 -2.24 -5.24
N ARG A 195 6.45 -3.10 -6.03
CA ARG A 195 6.61 -4.53 -5.75
C ARG A 195 8.08 -4.86 -5.49
N GLU A 196 8.31 -5.85 -4.65
CA GLU A 196 9.61 -6.51 -4.50
C GLU A 196 10.00 -7.20 -5.82
N GLN A 197 11.27 -7.62 -5.95
CA GLN A 197 11.77 -8.25 -7.19
C GLN A 197 10.98 -9.50 -7.60
N ASP A 198 10.39 -10.20 -6.63
CA ASP A 198 9.60 -11.40 -6.83
C ASP A 198 8.10 -11.11 -7.07
N GLY A 199 7.70 -9.85 -7.08
CA GLY A 199 6.34 -9.39 -7.39
C GLY A 199 5.45 -9.10 -6.18
N LEU A 200 5.88 -9.42 -4.95
CA LEU A 200 5.10 -9.12 -3.74
C LEU A 200 4.94 -7.60 -3.57
N ALA A 201 3.72 -7.12 -3.30
CA ALA A 201 3.52 -5.72 -2.95
C ALA A 201 4.34 -5.35 -1.69
N MET A 202 5.12 -4.27 -1.77
CA MET A 202 5.93 -3.83 -0.63
C MET A 202 5.04 -3.36 0.53
N SER A 203 5.33 -3.85 1.74
CA SER A 203 4.58 -3.52 2.95
C SER A 203 5.45 -3.66 4.18
N SER A 204 5.30 -2.76 5.16
CA SER A 204 5.92 -2.91 6.49
C SER A 204 5.49 -4.20 7.19
N ARG A 205 4.33 -4.78 6.83
CA ARG A 205 3.85 -6.05 7.37
C ARG A 205 4.59 -7.28 6.83
N ASN A 206 5.34 -7.17 5.73
CA ASN A 206 6.06 -8.32 5.15
C ASN A 206 7.11 -8.88 6.11
N VAL A 207 7.63 -8.07 7.03
CA VAL A 207 8.59 -8.49 8.08
C VAL A 207 8.00 -9.52 9.06
N ARG A 208 6.66 -9.61 9.14
CA ARG A 208 5.96 -10.51 10.05
C ARG A 208 5.69 -11.89 9.45
N LEU A 209 5.94 -12.07 8.15
CA LEU A 209 5.77 -13.35 7.48
C LEU A 209 6.88 -14.30 7.91
N SER A 210 6.53 -15.54 8.25
CA SER A 210 7.52 -16.60 8.45
C SER A 210 8.26 -16.92 7.14
N PRO A 211 9.43 -17.59 7.18
CA PRO A 211 10.14 -18.00 5.98
C PRO A 211 9.28 -18.82 5.00
N GLU A 212 8.39 -19.68 5.51
CA GLU A 212 7.46 -20.48 4.71
C GLU A 212 6.34 -19.63 4.09
N GLU A 213 5.84 -18.62 4.81
CA GLU A 213 4.81 -17.72 4.30
C GLU A 213 5.36 -16.71 3.29
N ARG A 214 6.59 -16.23 3.52
CA ARG A 214 7.26 -15.25 2.66
C ARG A 214 7.84 -15.88 1.41
N GLN A 215 8.34 -17.11 1.50
CA GLN A 215 9.21 -17.83 0.55
C GLN A 215 9.43 -17.09 -0.79
N LYS A 216 10.65 -16.59 -1.00
CA LYS A 216 11.02 -15.80 -2.19
C LYS A 216 11.18 -16.71 -3.40
N VAL A 217 10.74 -16.26 -4.57
CA VAL A 217 11.19 -16.85 -5.83
C VAL A 217 12.65 -16.46 -6.01
N SER A 218 13.55 -17.43 -6.01
CA SER A 218 14.90 -17.21 -6.52
C SER A 218 14.76 -16.81 -7.98
N SER A 219 15.11 -15.57 -8.32
CA SER A 219 15.33 -15.20 -9.71
C SER A 219 16.34 -16.19 -10.25
N GLY A 220 15.91 -17.08 -11.17
CA GLY A 220 16.82 -18.02 -11.84
C GLY A 220 18.04 -17.27 -12.37
N PRO A 221 19.18 -17.96 -12.54
CA PRO A 221 20.44 -17.31 -12.88
C PRO A 221 20.22 -16.39 -14.08
N LYS A 222 20.62 -15.12 -13.93
CA LYS A 222 20.68 -14.16 -15.05
C LYS A 222 21.35 -14.90 -16.20
N ARG A 223 20.64 -14.99 -17.33
CA ARG A 223 21.19 -15.52 -18.57
C ARG A 223 22.46 -14.71 -18.85
N LYS A 224 23.62 -15.26 -18.50
CA LYS A 224 24.88 -14.76 -19.02
C LYS A 224 24.86 -15.17 -20.47
N ASP A 225 24.86 -14.16 -21.34
CA ASP A 225 25.22 -14.33 -22.73
C ASP A 225 26.66 -14.85 -22.78
N GLU A 226 26.81 -16.16 -22.71
CA GLU A 226 28.05 -16.85 -23.02
C GLU A 226 27.71 -17.88 -24.11
N ASN A 227 28.30 -17.64 -25.29
CA ASN A 227 28.28 -18.51 -26.46
C ASN A 227 28.47 -19.99 -26.07
N ILE A 228 27.40 -20.78 -26.15
CA ILE A 228 27.52 -22.23 -26.21
C ILE A 228 27.31 -22.63 -27.66
N GLY A 229 28.44 -22.84 -28.33
CA GLY A 229 28.51 -23.37 -29.68
C GLY A 229 27.79 -24.72 -29.78
N PHE A 230 27.09 -24.88 -30.91
CA PHE A 230 26.59 -26.14 -31.43
C PHE A 230 27.68 -27.21 -31.34
N PHE A 231 27.47 -28.24 -30.52
CA PHE A 231 28.11 -29.53 -30.69
C PHE A 231 27.01 -30.59 -30.83
N ILE A 232 26.68 -30.86 -32.08
CA ILE A 232 25.94 -32.06 -32.48
C ILE A 232 26.89 -33.24 -32.28
N ILE A 233 26.62 -34.08 -31.28
CA ILE A 233 27.14 -35.45 -31.24
C ILE A 233 25.97 -36.37 -31.57
N ILE A 234 25.97 -36.84 -32.81
CA ILE A 234 25.18 -38.00 -33.24
C ILE A 234 25.87 -39.22 -32.66
N LEU A 235 25.24 -39.89 -31.70
CA LEU A 235 25.49 -41.30 -31.43
C LEU A 235 24.17 -42.07 -31.35
N SER A 236 24.16 -43.11 -32.16
CA SER A 236 23.11 -44.06 -32.44
C SER A 236 22.75 -44.97 -31.26
N ALA A 237 21.51 -45.49 -31.33
CA ALA A 237 20.94 -46.64 -30.62
C ALA A 237 20.25 -46.33 -29.27
N GLY A 238 18.94 -46.57 -29.26
CA GLY A 238 18.18 -46.77 -28.02
C GLY A 238 16.90 -45.95 -27.94
N THR A 239 15.81 -46.49 -28.48
CA THR A 239 14.44 -45.95 -28.47
C THR A 239 13.80 -45.98 -27.06
N TRP A 240 14.50 -45.48 -26.03
CA TRP A 240 14.05 -45.53 -24.63
C TRP A 240 14.33 -44.25 -23.81
N CYS A 241 14.80 -43.15 -24.43
CA CYS A 241 15.01 -41.86 -23.73
C CYS A 241 13.96 -40.78 -24.03
N LEU A 242 13.22 -40.84 -25.16
CA LEU A 242 12.24 -39.79 -25.49
C LEU A 242 10.95 -39.86 -24.66
N LEU A 243 10.59 -41.03 -24.12
CA LEU A 243 9.41 -41.20 -23.27
C LEU A 243 9.63 -40.76 -21.81
N PHE A 244 10.88 -40.64 -21.36
CA PHE A 244 11.18 -40.10 -20.03
C PHE A 244 11.22 -38.56 -20.01
N ALA A 245 11.70 -37.93 -21.09
CA ALA A 245 11.75 -36.47 -21.17
C ALA A 245 10.36 -35.82 -21.33
N LEU A 246 9.46 -36.42 -22.11
CA LEU A 246 8.07 -35.92 -22.24
C LEU A 246 7.23 -36.14 -20.99
N LYS A 247 7.50 -37.20 -20.20
CA LYS A 247 6.84 -37.43 -18.92
C LYS A 247 7.40 -36.53 -17.80
N TYR A 248 8.63 -36.03 -17.94
CA TYR A 248 9.21 -35.03 -17.04
C TYR A 248 8.75 -33.60 -17.38
N TYR A 249 8.40 -33.31 -18.63
CA TYR A 249 7.95 -31.98 -19.05
C TYR A 249 6.43 -31.75 -18.92
N PHE A 250 5.61 -32.81 -18.95
CA PHE A 250 4.14 -32.72 -18.82
C PHE A 250 3.60 -33.15 -17.44
N ARG A 251 4.47 -33.41 -16.46
CA ARG A 251 4.07 -33.83 -15.11
C ARG A 251 4.67 -32.96 -14.02
N ASN A 252 4.88 -31.69 -14.33
CA ASN A 252 4.94 -30.64 -13.32
C ASN A 252 3.51 -30.24 -12.95
N ASP A 253 2.76 -31.18 -12.39
CA ASP A 253 1.92 -30.88 -11.22
C ASP A 253 2.89 -30.46 -10.12
N ILE A 254 3.45 -29.26 -10.25
CA ILE A 254 4.01 -28.56 -9.11
C ILE A 254 2.75 -28.23 -8.31
N HIS A 255 2.42 -29.12 -7.37
CA HIS A 255 1.80 -28.67 -6.15
C HIS A 255 2.71 -27.56 -5.61
N CYS A 256 2.40 -26.31 -5.94
CA CYS A 256 3.08 -25.11 -5.48
C CYS A 256 2.80 -24.93 -3.98
N PHE A 257 3.29 -25.84 -3.14
CA PHE A 257 3.18 -25.74 -1.69
C PHE A 257 4.11 -24.66 -1.07
N GLY A 258 4.74 -23.80 -1.88
CA GLY A 258 5.88 -23.00 -1.43
C GLY A 258 5.89 -21.52 -1.77
N VAL A 259 4.76 -20.87 -2.10
CA VAL A 259 4.78 -19.41 -2.33
C VAL A 259 3.50 -18.71 -1.87
N LYS A 260 3.18 -18.86 -0.58
CA LYS A 260 1.91 -18.41 0.01
C LYS A 260 1.62 -16.94 -0.29
N ALA A 261 2.48 -16.01 0.14
CA ALA A 261 2.25 -14.58 -0.09
C ALA A 261 2.32 -14.16 -1.57
N LEU A 262 3.15 -14.81 -2.41
CA LEU A 262 3.25 -14.45 -3.84
C LEU A 262 2.04 -14.86 -4.66
N SER A 263 1.26 -15.84 -4.19
CA SER A 263 0.00 -16.24 -4.82
C SER A 263 -0.94 -15.05 -5.05
N ILE A 264 -0.86 -14.00 -4.23
CA ILE A 264 -1.60 -12.74 -4.42
C ILE A 264 -1.17 -12.07 -5.74
N SER A 265 0.11 -11.72 -5.87
CA SER A 265 0.61 -11.05 -7.07
C SER A 265 0.49 -11.91 -8.33
N GLN A 266 0.64 -13.24 -8.20
CA GLN A 266 0.50 -14.19 -9.29
C GLN A 266 -0.94 -14.30 -9.76
N SER A 267 -1.90 -14.38 -8.84
CA SER A 267 -3.33 -14.44 -9.19
C SER A 267 -3.83 -13.16 -9.84
N LEU A 268 -3.38 -11.99 -9.38
CA LEU A 268 -3.72 -10.69 -9.99
C LEU A 268 -3.19 -10.59 -11.43
N ARG A 269 -1.93 -10.97 -11.67
CA ARG A 269 -1.34 -11.00 -13.03
C ARG A 269 -2.04 -12.01 -13.94
N ALA A 270 -2.37 -13.19 -13.41
CA ALA A 270 -3.10 -14.19 -14.18
C ALA A 270 -4.51 -13.69 -14.57
N ALA A 271 -5.16 -12.87 -13.73
CA ALA A 271 -6.43 -12.23 -14.07
C ALA A 271 -6.25 -11.14 -15.15
N GLU A 272 -5.23 -10.29 -15.04
CA GLU A 272 -4.87 -9.31 -16.08
C GLU A 272 -4.57 -9.96 -17.44
N GLU A 273 -3.86 -11.09 -17.44
CA GLU A 273 -3.63 -11.89 -18.65
C GLU A 273 -4.92 -12.46 -19.24
N SER A 274 -5.86 -12.92 -18.39
CA SER A 274 -7.19 -13.37 -18.84
C SER A 274 -7.97 -12.23 -19.50
N VAL A 275 -7.92 -11.03 -18.93
CA VAL A 275 -8.55 -9.82 -19.53
C VAL A 275 -7.93 -9.50 -20.89
N THR A 276 -6.59 -9.56 -20.99
CA THR A 276 -5.88 -9.34 -22.26
C THR A 276 -6.26 -10.39 -23.32
N LYS A 277 -6.68 -11.59 -22.91
CA LYS A 277 -7.18 -12.67 -23.78
C LYS A 277 -8.68 -12.56 -24.10
N GLY A 278 -9.37 -11.55 -23.58
CA GLY A 278 -10.78 -11.26 -23.87
C GLY A 278 -11.77 -11.67 -22.78
N GLU A 279 -11.30 -12.14 -21.62
CA GLU A 279 -12.19 -12.34 -20.48
C GLU A 279 -12.70 -11.00 -19.95
N SER A 280 -14.00 -10.88 -19.74
CA SER A 280 -14.65 -9.66 -19.26
C SER A 280 -15.69 -9.91 -18.16
N ASP A 281 -15.97 -11.17 -17.82
CA ASP A 281 -16.85 -11.54 -16.72
C ASP A 281 -16.09 -11.43 -15.38
N ALA A 282 -16.51 -10.48 -14.55
CA ALA A 282 -15.91 -10.24 -13.25
C ALA A 282 -16.01 -11.48 -12.34
N THR A 283 -17.08 -12.26 -12.45
CA THR A 283 -17.27 -13.49 -11.67
C THR A 283 -16.21 -14.51 -12.01
N VAL A 284 -15.89 -14.69 -13.29
CA VAL A 284 -14.86 -15.64 -13.74
C VAL A 284 -13.50 -15.25 -13.18
N LEU A 285 -13.12 -13.98 -13.32
CA LEU A 285 -11.87 -13.43 -12.82
C LEU A 285 -11.75 -13.55 -11.28
N ILE A 286 -12.82 -13.22 -10.56
CA ILE A 286 -12.88 -13.36 -9.09
C ILE A 286 -12.69 -14.83 -8.68
N GLN A 287 -13.36 -15.77 -9.34
CA GLN A 287 -13.23 -17.20 -9.03
C GLN A 287 -11.83 -17.73 -9.34
N GLN A 288 -11.22 -17.29 -10.45
CA GLN A 288 -9.83 -17.61 -10.78
C GLN A 288 -8.89 -17.19 -9.65
N VAL A 289 -9.00 -15.96 -9.17
CA VAL A 289 -8.16 -15.44 -8.08
C VAL A 289 -8.42 -16.18 -6.77
N ARG A 290 -9.69 -16.36 -6.40
CA ARG A 290 -10.08 -17.09 -5.17
C ARG A 290 -9.53 -18.51 -5.15
N LYS A 291 -9.58 -19.22 -6.28
CA LYS A 291 -9.04 -20.57 -6.40
C LYS A 291 -7.54 -20.59 -6.10
N THR A 292 -6.76 -19.74 -6.76
CA THR A 292 -5.29 -19.67 -6.57
C THR A 292 -4.92 -19.34 -5.12
N LEU A 293 -5.62 -18.41 -4.49
CA LEU A 293 -5.36 -18.04 -3.09
C LEU A 293 -5.72 -19.17 -2.11
N ALA A 294 -6.84 -19.87 -2.34
CA ALA A 294 -7.26 -20.99 -1.51
C ALA A 294 -6.30 -22.17 -1.61
N GLU A 295 -5.83 -22.50 -2.81
CA GLU A 295 -4.82 -23.55 -3.04
C GLU A 295 -3.47 -23.23 -2.35
N ALA A 296 -3.14 -21.94 -2.21
CA ALA A 296 -1.98 -21.48 -1.45
C ALA A 296 -2.19 -21.47 0.08
N GLY A 297 -3.38 -21.86 0.56
CA GLY A 297 -3.73 -21.88 1.98
C GLY A 297 -4.06 -20.50 2.56
N GLY A 298 -4.49 -19.56 1.72
CA GLY A 298 -4.90 -18.22 2.15
C GLY A 298 -6.31 -18.18 2.72
N ASP A 299 -6.47 -17.54 3.88
CA ASP A 299 -7.78 -17.20 4.44
C ASP A 299 -8.26 -15.86 3.83
N ILE A 300 -9.14 -15.96 2.84
CA ILE A 300 -9.58 -14.84 2.01
C ILE A 300 -10.59 -13.99 2.78
N ASP A 301 -10.26 -12.71 2.98
CA ASP A 301 -11.16 -11.70 3.53
C ASP A 301 -12.09 -11.17 2.43
N TYR A 302 -11.51 -10.73 1.31
CA TYR A 302 -12.27 -10.43 0.10
C TYR A 302 -11.44 -10.57 -1.18
N VAL A 303 -12.14 -10.81 -2.29
CA VAL A 303 -11.67 -10.63 -3.67
C VAL A 303 -12.83 -9.97 -4.40
N GLU A 304 -12.62 -8.77 -4.92
CA GLU A 304 -13.69 -7.97 -5.50
C GLU A 304 -13.18 -7.17 -6.70
N ILE A 305 -14.01 -7.10 -7.75
CA ILE A 305 -13.79 -6.22 -8.89
C ILE A 305 -14.82 -5.11 -8.79
N ALA A 306 -14.33 -3.88 -8.79
CA ALA A 306 -15.15 -2.70 -8.65
C ALA A 306 -14.71 -1.59 -9.60
N GLU A 307 -15.64 -0.71 -9.97
CA GLU A 307 -15.33 0.47 -10.78
C GLU A 307 -14.33 1.37 -10.03
N GLN A 308 -13.28 1.83 -10.72
CA GLN A 308 -12.12 2.47 -10.11
C GLN A 308 -12.47 3.70 -9.26
N GLU A 309 -13.55 4.39 -9.60
CA GLU A 309 -13.91 5.62 -8.93
C GLU A 309 -14.80 5.49 -7.70
N SER A 310 -15.89 4.78 -7.91
CA SER A 310 -16.99 4.62 -6.97
C SER A 310 -16.82 3.40 -6.07
N LEU A 311 -15.88 2.51 -6.41
CA LEU A 311 -15.69 1.21 -5.77
C LEU A 311 -17.00 0.43 -5.65
N ARG A 312 -17.89 0.60 -6.64
CA ARG A 312 -19.09 -0.22 -6.75
C ARG A 312 -18.73 -1.52 -7.44
N PRO A 313 -19.14 -2.68 -6.90
CA PRO A 313 -18.95 -3.97 -7.56
C PRO A 313 -19.52 -3.95 -8.97
N VAL A 314 -18.83 -4.61 -9.91
CA VAL A 314 -19.30 -4.79 -11.28
C VAL A 314 -19.36 -6.27 -11.64
N THR A 315 -20.21 -6.61 -12.60
CA THR A 315 -20.30 -7.97 -13.17
C THR A 315 -19.53 -8.12 -14.47
N THR A 316 -19.28 -7.00 -15.17
CA THR A 316 -18.62 -6.97 -16.49
C THR A 316 -17.64 -5.81 -16.55
N LEU A 317 -16.52 -6.00 -17.23
CA LEU A 317 -15.44 -5.02 -17.38
C LEU A 317 -15.71 -4.04 -18.55
N ASP A 318 -16.76 -3.24 -18.43
CA ASP A 318 -17.18 -2.25 -19.45
C ASP A 318 -16.60 -0.84 -19.24
N SER A 319 -15.84 -0.67 -18.16
CA SER A 319 -15.18 0.58 -17.75
C SER A 319 -13.88 0.24 -17.02
N PRO A 320 -12.96 1.20 -16.77
CA PRO A 320 -11.79 0.95 -15.94
C PRO A 320 -12.19 0.40 -14.56
N VAL A 321 -11.64 -0.74 -14.17
CA VAL A 321 -11.93 -1.39 -12.89
C VAL A 321 -10.67 -1.57 -12.05
N VAL A 322 -10.87 -1.88 -10.77
CA VAL A 322 -9.83 -2.36 -9.88
C VAL A 322 -10.24 -3.73 -9.36
N LEU A 323 -9.35 -4.71 -9.50
CA LEU A 323 -9.43 -6.00 -8.82
C LEU A 323 -8.64 -5.89 -7.51
N ALA A 324 -9.33 -5.94 -6.38
CA ALA A 324 -8.75 -5.78 -5.05
C ALA A 324 -8.84 -7.07 -4.23
N VAL A 325 -7.78 -7.37 -3.48
CA VAL A 325 -7.64 -8.59 -2.70
C VAL A 325 -7.21 -8.27 -1.27
N ALA A 326 -7.83 -8.94 -0.32
CA ALA A 326 -7.37 -9.06 1.06
C ALA A 326 -7.35 -10.54 1.49
N VAL A 327 -6.22 -11.00 1.99
CA VAL A 327 -6.03 -12.40 2.41
C VAL A 327 -5.10 -12.48 3.61
N ARG A 328 -5.33 -13.47 4.48
CA ARG A 328 -4.46 -13.78 5.62
C ARG A 328 -3.64 -15.03 5.32
N PHE A 329 -2.34 -14.95 5.62
CA PHE A 329 -1.46 -16.11 5.76
C PHE A 329 -0.96 -16.11 7.21
N GLY A 330 -1.35 -17.14 7.96
CA GLY A 330 -1.20 -17.15 9.41
C GLY A 330 -1.91 -15.94 10.04
N ASN A 331 -1.17 -15.15 10.82
CA ASN A 331 -1.69 -13.94 11.48
C ASN A 331 -1.48 -12.66 10.65
N VAL A 332 -0.89 -12.76 9.45
CA VAL A 332 -0.55 -11.59 8.64
C VAL A 332 -1.61 -11.36 7.56
N ARG A 333 -2.38 -10.28 7.71
CA ARG A 333 -3.31 -9.79 6.68
C ARG A 333 -2.57 -8.93 5.66
N LEU A 334 -2.55 -9.39 4.40
CA LEU A 334 -1.95 -8.72 3.25
C LEU A 334 -3.04 -8.14 2.34
N LEU A 335 -2.67 -7.07 1.63
CA LEU A 335 -3.52 -6.35 0.68
C LEU A 335 -2.74 -6.16 -0.61
N ASP A 336 -3.43 -6.32 -1.74
CA ASP A 336 -2.91 -6.02 -3.07
C ASP A 336 -4.08 -5.69 -4.01
N ASN A 337 -3.78 -5.05 -5.13
CA ASN A 337 -4.75 -4.75 -6.17
C ASN A 337 -4.07 -4.55 -7.52
N ILE A 338 -4.88 -4.59 -8.59
CA ILE A 338 -4.48 -4.24 -9.94
C ILE A 338 -5.62 -3.50 -10.65
N GLU A 339 -5.27 -2.47 -11.41
CA GLU A 339 -6.18 -1.75 -12.30
C GLU A 339 -6.28 -2.56 -13.60
N LEU A 340 -7.49 -2.88 -14.07
CA LEU A 340 -7.76 -3.66 -15.29
C LEU A 340 -8.51 -2.84 -16.33
#